data_AF-A0A1B0AQI9-F1
#
_entry.id   AF-A0A1B0AQI9-F1
#
_cell.length_a   1.000
_cell.length_b   1.000
_cell.length_c   1.000
_cell.angle_alpha   90.00
_cell.angle_beta   90.00
_cell.angle_gamma   90.00
#
_symmetry.space_group_name_H-M   'P 1'
#
loop_
_entity.id
_entity.type
_entity.pdbx_description
1 polymer ?
#
loop_
_entity_poly.entity_id
_entity_poly.type
_entity_poly.pdbx_seq_one_letter_code
_entity_poly.pdbx_strand_id
1 'polypeptide(L)'
;MRALSISSADAFILVYDVTDATTFDEVRMIRDQIHETKGTTAVPIVVVGNKIDLLLENEDLREVEYATTESVVTVDWENGFVEVSAARNENITQVSYIVKL
;
A
#
# COMPACT_ATOMS: atom_id res chain seq x y z
N MET A 1 11.38 -19.98 4.75
CA MET A 1 11.59 -18.90 5.73
C MET A 1 10.68 -17.68 5.55
N ARG A 2 9.68 -17.65 4.64
CA ARG A 2 8.74 -16.51 4.52
C ARG A 2 7.55 -16.55 5.50
N ALA A 3 7.11 -17.75 5.91
CA ALA A 3 5.91 -17.91 6.73
C ALA A 3 6.05 -17.36 8.18
N LEU A 4 7.25 -17.40 8.78
CA LEU A 4 7.45 -16.95 10.16
C LEU A 4 7.26 -15.42 10.33
N SER A 5 7.67 -14.64 9.33
CA SER A 5 7.51 -13.18 9.35
C SER A 5 6.05 -12.76 9.20
N ILE A 6 5.25 -13.51 8.44
CA ILE A 6 3.82 -13.25 8.30
C ILE A 6 3.06 -13.67 9.57
N SER A 7 3.40 -14.80 10.18
CA SER A 7 2.71 -15.25 11.41
C SER A 7 2.94 -14.31 12.60
N SER A 8 4.13 -13.70 12.73
CA SER A 8 4.48 -12.84 13.87
C SER A 8 4.36 -11.32 13.60
N ALA A 9 4.12 -10.89 12.36
CA ALA A 9 3.84 -9.49 12.08
C ALA A 9 2.43 -9.10 12.51
N ASP A 10 2.32 -7.99 13.24
CA ASP A 10 1.05 -7.40 13.67
C ASP A 10 0.41 -6.56 12.56
N ALA A 11 1.24 -5.95 11.69
CA ALA A 11 0.80 -5.11 10.58
C ALA A 11 1.57 -5.38 9.28
N PHE A 12 0.94 -5.09 8.15
CA PHE A 12 1.54 -5.25 6.82
C PHE A 12 1.50 -3.93 6.06
N ILE A 13 2.57 -3.67 5.32
CA ILE A 13 2.67 -2.49 4.46
C ILE A 13 2.86 -3.00 3.03
N LEU A 14 1.93 -2.64 2.14
CA LEU A 14 1.93 -3.02 0.74
C LEU A 14 2.27 -1.80 -0.10
N VAL A 15 3.47 -1.79 -0.67
CA VAL A 15 3.94 -0.65 -1.48
C VAL A 15 3.77 -0.98 -2.95
N TYR A 16 3.09 -0.11 -3.70
CA TYR A 16 2.96 -0.20 -5.15
C TYR A 16 3.51 1.07 -5.81
N ASP A 17 3.62 1.06 -7.13
CA ASP A 17 4.06 2.19 -7.92
C ASP A 17 2.86 2.91 -8.54
N VAL A 18 2.72 4.21 -8.29
CA VAL A 18 1.63 5.03 -8.85
C VAL A 18 1.71 5.16 -10.38
N THR A 19 2.88 4.89 -10.96
CA THR A 19 3.15 4.96 -12.39
C THR A 19 3.01 3.61 -13.12
N ASP A 20 2.74 2.52 -12.38
CA ASP A 20 2.58 1.19 -12.96
C ASP A 20 1.37 0.48 -12.34
N ALA A 21 0.28 0.36 -13.11
CA ALA A 21 -0.95 -0.26 -12.63
C ALA A 21 -0.80 -1.77 -12.35
N THR A 22 0.19 -2.44 -12.94
CA THR A 22 0.45 -3.86 -12.71
C THR A 22 0.90 -4.11 -11.27
N THR A 23 1.72 -3.21 -10.72
CA THR A 23 2.18 -3.32 -9.32
C THR A 23 1.03 -3.22 -8.32
N PHE A 24 -0.03 -2.49 -8.66
CA PHE A 24 -1.23 -2.40 -7.83
C PHE A 24 -2.02 -3.72 -7.80
N ASP A 25 -2.12 -4.41 -8.94
CA ASP A 25 -2.75 -5.72 -9.01
C ASP A 25 -1.96 -6.76 -8.20
N GLU A 26 -0.62 -6.71 -8.23
CA GLU A 26 0.22 -7.55 -7.37
C GLU A 26 -0.04 -7.29 -5.87
N VAL A 27 -0.18 -6.03 -5.46
CA VAL A 27 -0.54 -5.67 -4.07
C VAL A 27 -1.86 -6.32 -3.65
N ARG A 28 -2.85 -6.35 -4.54
CA ARG A 28 -4.13 -7.01 -4.27
C ARG A 28 -3.96 -8.51 -4.08
N MET A 29 -3.16 -9.17 -4.91
CA MET A 29 -2.87 -10.60 -4.77
C MET A 29 -2.14 -10.91 -3.45
N ILE A 30 -1.14 -10.08 -3.09
CA ILE A 30 -0.39 -10.25 -1.82
C ILE A 30 -1.31 -10.05 -0.62
N ARG A 31 -2.24 -9.08 -0.66
CA ARG A 31 -3.24 -8.87 0.39
C ARG A 31 -4.10 -10.10 0.60
N ASP A 32 -4.57 -10.72 -0.47
CA ASP A 32 -5.37 -11.95 -0.44
C ASP A 32 -4.56 -13.10 0.20
N GLN A 33 -3.31 -13.25 -0.22
CA GLN A 33 -2.40 -14.26 0.32
C GLN A 33 -2.08 -14.06 1.81
N ILE A 34 -1.98 -12.80 2.28
CA ILE A 34 -1.84 -12.47 3.70
C ILE A 34 -3.09 -12.90 4.47
N HIS A 35 -4.28 -12.59 3.94
CA HIS A 35 -5.55 -12.98 4.54
C HIS A 35 -5.70 -14.50 4.62
N GLU A 36 -5.38 -15.23 3.55
CA GLU A 36 -5.37 -16.69 3.52
C GLU A 36 -4.39 -17.28 4.55
N THR A 37 -3.19 -16.68 4.67
CA THR A 37 -2.15 -17.18 5.58
C THR A 37 -2.46 -16.88 7.04
N LYS A 38 -2.99 -15.69 7.35
CA LYS A 38 -3.36 -15.28 8.70
C LYS A 38 -4.69 -15.88 9.16
N GLY A 39 -5.58 -16.23 8.22
CA GLY A 39 -6.90 -16.80 8.51
C GLY A 39 -7.84 -15.85 9.24
N THR A 40 -7.52 -14.55 9.29
CA THR A 40 -8.34 -13.51 9.93
C THR A 40 -8.34 -12.25 9.08
N THR A 41 -9.47 -11.55 9.06
CA THR A 41 -9.65 -10.27 8.36
C THR A 41 -9.17 -9.07 9.17
N ALA A 42 -8.86 -9.25 10.45
CA ALA A 42 -8.46 -8.19 11.37
C ALA A 42 -6.95 -7.86 11.30
N VAL A 43 -6.33 -8.03 10.13
CA VAL A 43 -4.90 -7.72 9.96
C VAL A 43 -4.79 -6.28 9.46
N PRO A 44 -4.19 -5.35 10.22
CA PRO A 44 -3.99 -3.99 9.75
C PRO A 44 -3.04 -3.99 8.56
N ILE A 45 -3.57 -3.62 7.40
CA ILE A 45 -2.83 -3.48 6.14
C ILE A 45 -2.82 -2.00 5.77
N VAL A 46 -1.65 -1.50 5.39
CA VAL A 46 -1.48 -0.15 4.87
C VAL A 46 -0.96 -0.25 3.45
N VAL A 47 -1.70 0.29 2.50
CA VAL A 47 -1.31 0.38 1.10
C VAL A 47 -0.60 1.71 0.86
N VAL A 48 0.55 1.66 0.21
CA VAL A 48 1.44 2.80 0.02
C VAL A 48 1.72 3.00 -1.47
N GLY A 49 1.28 4.10 -2.04
CA GLY A 49 1.60 4.48 -3.41
C GLY A 49 2.96 5.19 -3.47
N ASN A 50 3.99 4.53 -3.98
CA ASN A 50 5.33 5.09 -4.12
C ASN A 50 5.52 5.78 -5.48
N LYS A 51 6.55 6.63 -5.57
CA LYS A 51 6.97 7.39 -6.77
C LYS A 51 6.10 8.59 -7.13
N ILE A 52 5.48 9.26 -6.16
CA ILE A 52 4.75 10.52 -6.42
C ILE A 52 5.65 11.63 -6.98
N ASP A 53 6.97 11.54 -6.81
CA ASP A 53 7.91 12.47 -7.44
C ASP A 53 7.82 12.48 -8.96
N LEU A 54 7.52 11.34 -9.58
CA LEU A 54 7.32 11.24 -11.03
C LEU A 54 6.02 11.94 -11.46
N LEU A 55 4.98 11.89 -10.63
CA LEU A 55 3.73 12.62 -10.87
C LEU A 55 3.93 14.14 -10.75
N LEU A 56 4.78 14.58 -9.82
CA LEU A 56 5.15 16.00 -9.69
C LEU A 56 5.91 16.51 -10.92
N GLU A 57 6.64 15.63 -11.61
CA GLU A 57 7.36 15.99 -12.83
C GLU A 57 6.51 15.80 -14.10
N ASN A 58 5.64 14.78 -14.14
CA ASN A 58 4.72 14.48 -15.24
C ASN A 58 3.45 13.78 -14.74
N GLU A 59 2.32 14.48 -14.66
CA GLU A 59 1.02 13.91 -14.27
C GLU A 59 0.52 12.82 -15.23
N ASP A 60 0.89 12.87 -16.52
CA ASP A 60 0.51 11.87 -17.53
C ASP A 60 1.11 10.47 -17.27
N LEU A 61 2.11 10.35 -16.38
CA LEU A 61 2.65 9.05 -15.96
C LEU A 61 1.74 8.33 -14.97
N ARG A 62 0.64 8.94 -14.53
CA ARG A 62 -0.30 8.31 -13.61
C ARG A 62 -1.09 7.22 -14.31
N GLU A 63 -0.72 5.98 -14.07
CA GLU A 63 -1.54 4.83 -14.46
C GLU A 63 -2.58 4.45 -13.40
N VAL A 64 -2.32 4.79 -12.13
CA VAL A 64 -3.21 4.45 -11.00
C VAL A 64 -3.83 5.72 -10.41
N GLU A 65 -5.14 5.86 -10.53
CA GLU A 65 -5.86 7.01 -10.01
C GLU A 65 -5.99 6.96 -8.48
N TYR A 66 -5.60 8.03 -7.79
CA TYR A 66 -5.64 8.12 -6.34
C TYR A 66 -7.04 8.03 -5.78
N ALA A 67 -8.01 8.78 -6.31
CA ALA A 67 -9.36 8.82 -5.76
C ALA A 67 -10.04 7.44 -5.79
N THR A 68 -9.89 6.75 -6.92
CA THR A 68 -10.37 5.37 -7.09
C THR A 68 -9.65 4.42 -6.14
N THR A 69 -8.32 4.49 -6.06
CA THR A 69 -7.52 3.58 -5.22
C THR A 69 -7.75 3.80 -3.73
N GLU A 70 -7.72 5.05 -3.28
CA GLU A 70 -8.02 5.44 -1.91
C GLU A 70 -9.41 4.94 -1.51
N SER A 71 -10.43 5.12 -2.36
CA SER A 71 -11.78 4.63 -2.09
C SER A 71 -11.80 3.11 -1.95
N VAL A 72 -11.15 2.38 -2.87
CA VAL A 72 -11.08 0.91 -2.80
C VAL A 72 -10.34 0.44 -1.54
N VAL A 73 -9.22 1.07 -1.18
CA VAL A 73 -8.43 0.65 -0.02
C VAL A 73 -9.13 1.01 1.29
N THR A 74 -9.69 2.21 1.40
CA THR A 74 -10.29 2.71 2.65
C THR A 74 -11.72 2.24 2.87
N VAL A 75 -12.54 2.11 1.81
CA VAL A 75 -13.95 1.74 1.92
C VAL A 75 -14.12 0.23 1.75
N ASP A 76 -13.56 -0.34 0.68
CA ASP A 76 -13.72 -1.76 0.36
C ASP A 76 -12.83 -2.64 1.23
N TRP A 77 -11.62 -2.17 1.56
CA TRP A 77 -10.66 -2.97 2.35
C TRP A 77 -10.50 -2.49 3.79
N GLU A 78 -11.11 -1.36 4.18
CA GLU A 78 -11.00 -0.77 5.53
C GLU A 78 -9.53 -0.60 5.98
N ASN A 79 -8.64 -0.35 5.02
CA ASN A 79 -7.20 -0.31 5.19
C ASN A 79 -6.67 1.12 5.13
N GLY A 80 -5.46 1.33 5.67
CA GLY A 80 -4.76 2.60 5.55
C GLY A 80 -4.25 2.80 4.12
N PHE A 81 -4.37 4.01 3.58
CA PHE A 81 -3.81 4.37 2.28
C PHE A 81 -2.96 5.63 2.40
N VAL A 82 -1.80 5.67 1.74
CA VAL A 82 -0.91 6.83 1.76
C VAL A 82 0.00 6.85 0.53
N GLU A 83 0.19 8.01 -0.07
CA GLU A 83 1.13 8.21 -1.18
C GLU A 83 2.46 8.81 -0.66
N VAL A 84 3.59 8.24 -1.10
CA VAL A 84 4.94 8.64 -0.67
C VAL A 84 5.89 8.80 -1.85
N SER A 85 6.91 9.64 -1.67
CA SER A 85 8.09 9.63 -2.53
C SER A 85 9.28 9.19 -1.71
N ALA A 86 9.75 7.96 -1.97
CA ALA A 86 11.02 7.50 -1.42
C ALA A 86 12.20 8.37 -1.91
N ALA A 87 12.16 8.85 -3.17
CA ALA A 87 13.23 9.64 -3.77
C ALA A 87 13.37 11.04 -3.16
N ARG A 88 12.24 11.69 -2.85
CA ARG A 88 12.21 13.02 -2.20
C ARG A 88 12.04 12.96 -0.68
N ASN A 89 12.01 11.76 -0.12
CA ASN A 89 11.77 11.52 1.30
C ASN A 89 10.46 12.17 1.80
N GLU A 90 9.47 12.25 0.91
CA GLU A 90 8.21 12.96 1.09
C GLU A 90 7.12 11.97 1.53
N ASN A 91 6.30 12.37 2.51
CA ASN A 91 5.22 11.57 3.10
C ASN A 91 5.61 10.25 3.79
N ILE A 92 6.90 9.86 3.82
CA ILE A 92 7.38 8.65 4.53
C ILE A 92 6.99 8.69 6.02
N THR A 93 7.05 9.86 6.64
CA THR A 93 6.70 10.02 8.05
C THR A 93 5.23 9.71 8.31
N GLN A 94 4.31 10.02 7.37
CA GLN A 94 2.89 9.73 7.54
C GLN A 94 2.62 8.23 7.60
N VAL A 95 3.30 7.41 6.80
CA VAL A 95 3.21 5.94 6.88
C VAL A 95 3.55 5.45 8.28
N SER A 96 4.62 6.00 8.86
CA SER A 96 5.08 5.62 10.20
C SER A 96 4.11 6.03 11.32
N TYR A 97 3.31 7.08 11.11
CA TYR A 97 2.23 7.45 12.03
C TYR A 97 1.00 6.55 11.89
N ILE A 98 0.65 6.12 10.68
CA ILE A 98 -0.51 5.26 10.41
C ILE A 98 -0.30 3.86 11.02
N VAL A 99 0.91 3.30 10.93
CA VAL A 99 1.23 1.96 11.47
C VAL A 99 1.34 1.94 13.00
N LYS A 100 1.35 3.10 13.66
CA LYS A 100 1.59 3.23 15.11
C LYS A 100 0.35 3.02 15.99
N LEU A 101 -0.70 2.41 15.45
CA LEU A 101 -1.92 2.04 16.17
C LEU A 101 -1.70 0.83 17.07
#